data_AF-A0A552ERA1-F1
#
_entry.id   AF-A0A552ERA1-F1
#
_cell.length_a   1.000
_cell.length_b   1.000
_cell.length_c   1.000
_cell.angle_alpha   90.00
_cell.angle_beta   90.00
_cell.angle_gamma   90.00
#
_symmetry.space_group_name_H-M   'P 1'
#
loop_
_entity.id
_entity.type
_entity.pdbx_description
1 polymer ?
#
loop_
_entity_poly.entity_id
_entity_poly.type
_entity_poly.pdbx_seq_one_letter_code
_entity_poly.pdbx_strand_id
1 'polypeptide(L)'
;MFATDKYLELLKQYPPRPIHNEEDLEMMQEVINRLLDKPQLTVEEREYLNVLGSLIYEYEKNQEPIPDIYGIELLKFILEERNLQKQDLLST
;
A
#
# COMPACT_ATOMS: atom_id res chain seq x y z
N MET A 1 27.25 -10.34 3.56
CA MET A 1 27.65 -9.78 2.24
C MET A 1 26.45 -9.00 1.76
N PHE A 2 26.56 -7.67 1.59
CA PHE A 2 25.39 -6.77 1.59
C PHE A 2 24.62 -6.67 0.27
N ALA A 3 25.08 -7.30 -0.82
CA ALA A 3 24.34 -7.26 -2.08
C ALA A 3 24.66 -8.46 -2.97
N THR A 4 23.64 -9.28 -3.25
CA THR A 4 23.62 -10.24 -4.38
C THR A 4 23.34 -9.47 -5.67
N ASP A 5 23.82 -9.94 -6.83
CA ASP A 5 23.56 -9.29 -8.13
C ASP A 5 22.06 -9.06 -8.37
N LYS A 6 21.21 -10.01 -7.97
CA LYS A 6 19.75 -9.90 -8.06
C LYS A 6 19.17 -8.74 -7.24
N TYR A 7 19.73 -8.46 -6.06
CA TYR A 7 19.30 -7.33 -5.23
C TYR A 7 19.72 -5.99 -5.86
N LEU A 8 20.92 -5.93 -6.45
CA LEU A 8 21.38 -4.75 -7.18
C LEU A 8 20.54 -4.47 -8.44
N GLU A 9 20.07 -5.52 -9.14
CA GLU A 9 19.14 -5.37 -10.25
C GLU A 9 17.81 -4.76 -9.80
N LEU A 10 17.27 -5.19 -8.67
CA LEU A 10 16.05 -4.60 -8.09
C LEU A 10 16.23 -3.11 -7.79
N LEU A 11 17.35 -2.73 -7.14
CA LEU A 11 17.66 -1.33 -6.84
C LEU A 11 17.86 -0.47 -8.09
N LYS A 12 18.40 -1.03 -9.18
CA LYS A 12 18.55 -0.31 -10.45
C LYS A 12 17.21 -0.13 -11.16
N GLN A 13 16.36 -1.15 -11.10
CA GLN A 13 15.06 -1.13 -11.77
C GLN A 13 14.07 -0.21 -11.04
N TYR A 14 14.09 -0.26 -9.71
CA TYR A 14 13.23 0.54 -8.85
C TYR A 14 14.12 1.14 -7.75
N PRO A 15 14.67 2.34 -7.93
CA PRO A 15 15.45 2.97 -6.87
C PRO A 15 14.51 3.41 -5.75
N PRO A 16 14.68 2.92 -4.51
CA PRO A 16 13.85 3.35 -3.38
C PRO A 16 14.10 4.84 -3.11
N ARG A 17 13.02 5.61 -3.02
CA ARG A 17 13.03 7.04 -2.71
C ARG A 17 11.98 7.34 -1.64
N PRO A 18 12.20 8.35 -0.78
CA PRO A 18 11.15 8.82 0.12
C PRO A 18 9.89 9.19 -0.67
N ILE A 19 8.74 8.89 -0.09
CA ILE A 19 7.43 9.22 -0.67
C ILE A 19 7.05 10.62 -0.17
N HIS A 20 6.70 11.53 -1.08
CA HIS A 20 6.34 12.90 -0.73
C HIS A 20 4.87 13.22 -1.00
N ASN A 21 4.23 12.47 -1.89
CA ASN A 21 2.85 12.69 -2.32
C ASN A 21 2.15 11.34 -2.62
N GLU A 22 0.87 11.42 -2.95
CA GLU A 22 0.06 10.25 -3.27
C GLU A 22 0.50 9.56 -4.58
N GLU A 23 0.97 10.30 -5.57
CA GLU A 23 1.49 9.74 -6.83
C GLU A 23 2.73 8.86 -6.59
N ASP A 24 3.65 9.29 -5.70
CA ASP A 24 4.82 8.53 -5.27
C ASP A 24 4.40 7.24 -4.54
N LEU A 25 3.34 7.32 -3.73
CA LEU A 25 2.79 6.18 -3.00
C LEU A 25 2.19 5.16 -3.99
N GLU A 26 1.36 5.61 -4.93
CA GLU A 26 0.76 4.77 -5.98
C GLU A 26 1.84 4.05 -6.79
N MET A 27 2.86 4.78 -7.26
CA MET A 27 3.98 4.18 -8.00
C MET A 27 4.71 3.10 -7.18
N MET A 28 4.92 3.33 -5.88
CA MET A 28 5.58 2.35 -5.02
C MET A 28 4.69 1.12 -4.77
N GLN A 29 3.39 1.32 -4.58
CA GLN A 29 2.42 0.23 -4.44
C GLN A 29 2.36 -0.64 -5.71
N GLU A 30 2.43 -0.04 -6.91
CA GLU A 30 2.51 -0.79 -8.16
C GLU A 30 3.78 -1.65 -8.27
N VAL A 31 4.92 -1.16 -7.77
CA VAL A 31 6.16 -1.95 -7.71
C VAL A 31 5.99 -3.14 -6.77
N ILE A 32 5.43 -2.91 -5.58
CA ILE A 32 5.15 -3.98 -4.60
C ILE A 32 4.21 -5.02 -5.18
N ASN A 33 3.10 -4.61 -5.79
CA ASN A 33 2.13 -5.52 -6.41
C ASN A 33 2.79 -6.41 -7.47
N ARG A 34 3.59 -5.83 -8.38
CA ARG A 34 4.34 -6.59 -9.40
C ARG A 34 5.32 -7.60 -8.80
N LEU A 35 5.91 -7.30 -7.65
CA LEU A 35 6.79 -8.23 -6.95
C LEU A 35 6.00 -9.36 -6.29
N LEU A 36 4.85 -9.05 -5.69
CA LEU A 36 3.97 -10.00 -5.01
C LEU A 36 3.17 -10.91 -5.95
N ASP A 37 2.95 -10.50 -7.20
CA ASP A 37 2.32 -11.34 -8.24
C ASP A 37 3.15 -12.58 -8.61
N LYS A 38 4.41 -12.65 -8.16
CA LYS A 38 5.27 -13.82 -8.40
C LYS A 38 4.87 -14.99 -7.50
N PRO A 39 4.77 -16.23 -8.04
CA PRO A 39 4.37 -17.40 -7.25
C PRO A 39 5.38 -17.77 -6.16
N GLN A 40 6.65 -17.39 -6.31
CA GLN A 40 7.68 -17.56 -5.29
C GLN A 40 8.59 -16.33 -5.24
N LEU A 41 8.76 -15.79 -4.04
CA LEU A 41 9.69 -14.70 -3.76
C LEU A 41 11.05 -15.27 -3.35
N THR A 42 12.10 -14.71 -3.95
CA THR A 42 13.48 -14.93 -3.50
C THR A 42 13.77 -14.17 -2.19
N VAL A 43 14.89 -14.51 -1.54
CA VAL A 43 15.30 -13.85 -0.29
C VAL A 43 15.50 -12.36 -0.54
N GLU A 44 16.17 -12.01 -1.63
CA GLU A 44 16.45 -10.64 -2.04
C GLU A 44 15.17 -9.83 -2.29
N GLU A 45 14.17 -10.44 -2.94
CA GLU A 45 12.87 -9.78 -3.17
C GLU A 45 12.13 -9.55 -1.86
N ARG A 46 12.18 -10.49 -0.91
CA ARG A 46 11.58 -10.30 0.42
C ARG A 46 12.27 -9.19 1.20
N GLU A 47 13.61 -9.15 1.18
CA GLU A 47 14.38 -8.09 1.83
C GLU A 47 14.08 -6.72 1.19
N TYR A 48 13.97 -6.67 -0.14
CA TYR A 48 13.62 -5.45 -0.84
C TYR A 48 12.19 -4.97 -0.55
N LEU A 49 11.22 -5.89 -0.48
CA LEU A 49 9.84 -5.58 -0.07
C LEU A 49 9.79 -4.97 1.35
N ASN A 50 10.62 -5.45 2.28
CA ASN A 50 10.69 -4.85 3.62
C ASN A 50 11.17 -3.39 3.59
N VAL A 51 12.12 -3.06 2.71
CA VAL A 51 12.59 -1.68 2.52
C VAL A 51 11.48 -0.80 1.97
N LEU A 52 10.78 -1.26 0.93
CA LEU A 52 9.67 -0.51 0.34
C LEU A 52 8.52 -0.32 1.33
N GLY A 53 8.15 -1.36 2.08
CA GLY A 53 7.13 -1.28 3.12
C GLY A 53 7.49 -0.29 4.23
N SER A 54 8.78 -0.15 4.56
CA SER A 54 9.24 0.84 5.55
C SER A 54 9.04 2.28 5.07
N LEU A 55 9.22 2.53 3.77
CA LEU A 55 9.00 3.85 3.16
C LEU A 55 7.52 4.24 3.13
N ILE A 56 6.65 3.28 2.79
CA ILE A 56 5.19 3.48 2.86
C ILE A 56 4.77 3.78 4.29
N TYR A 57 5.24 2.99 5.26
CA TYR A 57 4.94 3.23 6.67
C TYR A 57 5.40 4.62 7.14
N GLU A 58 6.60 5.06 6.76
CA GLU A 58 7.10 6.39 7.11
C GLU A 58 6.23 7.52 6.56
N TYR A 59 5.73 7.36 5.34
CA TYR A 59 4.80 8.30 4.72
C TYR A 59 3.43 8.31 5.42
N GLU A 60 2.81 7.14 5.57
CA GLU A 60 1.46 6.99 6.14
C GLU A 60 1.39 7.37 7.61
N LYS A 61 2.47 7.17 8.37
CA LYS A 61 2.53 7.53 9.80
C LYS A 61 2.21 9.01 10.07
N ASN A 62 2.50 9.89 9.12
CA ASN A 62 2.26 11.33 9.24
C ASN A 62 0.92 11.77 8.64
N GLN A 63 0.21 10.87 7.95
CA GLN A 63 -1.13 11.14 7.44
C GLN A 63 -2.15 11.02 8.58
N GLU A 64 -3.26 11.77 8.50
CA GLU A 64 -4.31 11.66 9.50
C GLU A 64 -4.77 10.20 9.61
N PRO A 65 -4.79 9.61 10.82
CA PRO A 65 -5.28 8.25 10.98
C PRO A 65 -6.72 8.19 10.49
N ILE A 66 -7.03 7.19 9.67
CA ILE A 66 -8.42 6.86 9.34
C ILE A 66 -9.13 6.69 10.70
N PRO A 67 -10.18 7.46 10.98
CA PRO A 67 -10.88 7.35 12.23
C PRO A 67 -11.31 5.89 12.42
N ASP A 68 -11.09 5.37 13.61
CA ASP A 68 -11.50 4.02 14.02
C ASP A 68 -13.04 3.97 14.09
N ILE A 69 -13.70 3.97 12.93
CA ILE A 69 -15.17 3.93 12.79
C ILE A 69 -15.65 2.50 12.66
N TYR A 70 -16.57 2.12 13.53
CA TYR A 70 -17.13 0.78 13.60
C TYR A 70 -18.66 0.81 13.56
N GLY A 71 -19.26 -0.33 13.21
CA GLY A 71 -20.70 -0.54 13.27
C GLY A 71 -21.50 0.51 12.48
N ILE A 72 -22.39 1.23 13.18
CA ILE A 72 -23.31 2.19 12.55
C ILE A 72 -22.57 3.41 12.00
N GLU A 73 -21.45 3.81 12.61
CA GLU A 73 -20.66 4.96 12.13
C GLU A 73 -19.96 4.64 10.82
N LEU A 74 -19.39 3.44 10.69
CA LEU A 74 -18.86 2.94 9.42
C LEU A 74 -19.95 2.87 8.33
N LEU A 75 -21.14 2.37 8.67
CA LEU A 75 -22.26 2.32 7.73
C LEU A 75 -22.69 3.71 7.25
N LYS A 76 -22.77 4.69 8.15
CA LYS A 76 -23.11 6.08 7.79
C LYS A 76 -22.06 6.70 6.87
N PHE A 77 -20.79 6.53 7.20
CA PHE A 77 -19.67 7.00 6.38
C PHE A 77 -19.74 6.43 4.95
N ILE A 78 -19.95 5.11 4.82
CA ILE A 78 -20.09 4.46 3.51
C ILE A 78 -21.30 4.98 2.73
N LEU A 79 -22.44 5.21 3.40
CA LEU A 79 -23.62 5.78 2.75
C LEU A 79 -23.36 7.20 2.24
N GLU A 80 -22.68 8.04 3.03
CA GLU A 80 -22.34 9.42 2.67
C GLU A 80 -21.33 9.48 1.52
N GLU A 81 -20.21 8.77 1.63
CA GLU A 81 -19.15 8.72 0.61
C GLU A 81 -19.66 8.23 -0.75
N ARG A 82 -20.60 7.29 -0.76
CA ARG A 82 -21.14 6.69 -1.98
C ARG A 82 -22.47 7.30 -2.43
N ASN A 83 -22.96 8.35 -1.77
CA ASN A 83 -24.28 8.95 -2.00
C ASN A 83 -25.43 7.90 -2.01
N LEU A 84 -25.34 6.90 -1.14
CA LEU A 84 -26.34 5.84 -1.00
C LEU A 84 -27.39 6.22 0.05
N GLN A 85 -28.61 5.75 -0.14
CA GLN A 85 -29.69 5.88 0.81
C GLN A 85 -29.88 4.60 1.64
N LYS A 86 -30.50 4.71 2.81
CA LYS A 86 -30.75 3.57 3.71
C LYS A 86 -31.51 2.42 3.03
N GLN A 87 -32.35 2.73 2.05
CA GLN A 87 -33.10 1.76 1.26
C GLN A 87 -32.22 0.90 0.35
N ASP A 88 -31.04 1.40 -0.04
CA ASP A 88 -30.09 0.66 -0.89
C ASP A 88 -29.37 -0.45 -0.11
N LEU A 89 -29.52 -0.47 1.22
CA LEU A 89 -29.02 -1.55 2.09
C LEU A 89 -29.99 -2.73 2.21
N LEU A 90 -31.20 -2.62 1.65
CA LEU A 90 -32.20 -3.66 1.67
C LEU A 90 -32.08 -4.51 0.41
N SER A 91 -31.63 -5.76 0.55
CA SER A 91 -31.76 -6.75 -0.52
C SER A 91 -33.22 -7.21 -0.58
N THR A 92 -33.92 -6.89 -1.67
CA THR A 92 -35.22 -7.51 -2.02
C THR A 92 -35.10 -9.00 -2.27
#